data_AF-A0A976CX82-F1
#
_entry.id   AF-A0A976CX82-F1
#
_cell.length_a   1.000
_cell.length_b   1.000
_cell.length_c   1.000
_cell.angle_alpha   90.00
_cell.angle_beta   90.00
_cell.angle_gamma   90.00
#
_symmetry.space_group_name_H-M   'P 1'
#
loop_
_entity.id
_entity.type
_entity.pdbx_description
1 polymer ?
#
loop_
_entity_poly.entity_id
_entity_poly.type
_entity_poly.pdbx_seq_one_letter_code
_entity_poly.pdbx_strand_id
1 'polypeptide(L)'
;MNQSFQYHRLVLGYHGCDQSVADRVLAGEDMLKKSEKHYDWLGSGIYFWEHGPERVMDWAIEQKKRGKIKFPAVVGAVIHLGNCFDFMDVRYTRILKEAFPTFKKHCERRGSELPVNEATHDQDNDLLLRKLDCSMINWLCDIMQNDQSKPFDSVRGMFQESDASFPGSSIRLKSHIQLAIRNPACILGYFRPS
;
A
#
# COMPACT_ATOMS: atom_id res chain seq x y z
N MET A 1 -26.01 24.82 -1.89
CA MET A 1 -25.34 23.84 -1.00
C MET A 1 -25.22 22.54 -1.75
N ASN A 2 -24.07 22.30 -2.41
CA ASN A 2 -23.81 20.99 -3.02
C ASN A 2 -23.39 20.05 -1.90
N GLN A 3 -24.36 19.27 -1.40
CA GLN A 3 -24.06 18.16 -0.51
C GLN A 3 -23.33 17.12 -1.37
N SER A 4 -22.00 17.19 -1.37
CA SER A 4 -21.17 16.12 -1.92
C SER A 4 -21.50 14.88 -1.10
N PHE A 5 -22.12 13.89 -1.74
CA PHE A 5 -22.20 12.55 -1.17
C PHE A 5 -20.75 12.06 -1.03
N GLN A 6 -20.15 12.24 0.15
CA GLN A 6 -18.88 11.58 0.46
C GLN A 6 -19.19 10.09 0.46
N TYR A 7 -18.74 9.43 -0.60
CA TYR A 7 -18.79 7.98 -0.68
C TYR A 7 -17.90 7.43 0.43
N HIS A 8 -18.51 7.08 1.57
CA HIS A 8 -17.83 6.48 2.72
C HIS A 8 -17.32 5.10 2.33
N ARG A 9 -16.03 5.01 2.00
CA ARG A 9 -15.34 3.73 1.80
C ARG A 9 -14.77 3.27 3.13
N LEU A 10 -15.60 2.63 3.93
CA LEU A 10 -15.14 1.91 5.11
C LEU A 10 -14.77 0.49 4.69
N VAL A 11 -13.52 0.09 4.95
CA VAL A 11 -12.98 -1.22 4.60
C VAL A 11 -12.33 -1.88 5.80
N LEU A 12 -12.19 -3.20 5.74
CA LEU A 12 -11.40 -3.97 6.69
C LEU A 12 -10.01 -4.23 6.09
N GLY A 13 -8.98 -3.72 6.75
CA GLY A 13 -7.59 -3.94 6.39
C GLY A 13 -6.90 -4.87 7.39
N TYR A 14 -5.94 -5.67 6.93
CA TYR A 14 -5.18 -6.59 7.76
C TYR A 14 -3.68 -6.32 7.60
N HIS A 15 -2.94 -6.33 8.72
CA HIS A 15 -1.51 -6.06 8.77
C HIS A 15 -0.77 -7.21 9.45
N GLY A 16 0.23 -7.77 8.76
CA GLY A 16 1.08 -8.83 9.29
C GLY A 16 2.23 -8.22 10.08
N CYS A 17 2.45 -8.69 11.30
CA CYS A 17 3.51 -8.17 12.16
C CYS A 17 4.00 -9.24 13.15
N ASP A 18 4.94 -8.85 14.02
CA ASP A 18 5.32 -9.68 15.16
C ASP A 18 4.24 -9.62 16.24
N GLN A 19 4.02 -10.72 16.96
CA GLN A 19 3.06 -10.83 18.06
C GLN A 19 3.23 -9.70 19.09
N SER A 20 4.46 -9.32 19.40
CA SER A 20 4.73 -8.22 20.34
C SER A 20 4.22 -6.85 19.84
N VAL A 21 4.19 -6.64 18.52
CA VAL A 21 3.59 -5.44 17.91
C VAL A 21 2.07 -5.55 17.95
N ALA A 22 1.53 -6.71 17.58
CA ALA A 22 0.09 -6.94 17.60
C ALA A 22 -0.51 -6.72 18.99
N ASP A 23 0.13 -7.25 20.04
CA ASP A 23 -0.36 -7.14 21.41
C ASP A 23 -0.41 -5.69 21.89
N ARG A 24 0.63 -4.89 21.66
CA ARG A 24 0.64 -3.45 22.03
C ARG A 24 -0.41 -2.64 21.26
N VAL A 25 -0.52 -2.90 19.96
CA VAL A 25 -1.51 -2.20 19.11
C VAL A 25 -2.94 -2.53 19.53
N LEU A 26 -3.21 -3.81 19.84
CA LEU A 26 -4.52 -4.26 20.29
C LEU A 26 -4.85 -3.81 21.72
N ALA A 27 -3.85 -3.61 22.58
CA ALA A 27 -4.00 -3.02 23.90
C ALA A 27 -4.21 -1.50 23.87
N GLY A 28 -4.06 -0.85 22.70
CA GLY A 28 -4.12 0.60 22.56
C GLY A 28 -2.87 1.32 23.08
N GLU A 29 -1.79 0.59 23.32
CA GLU A 29 -0.52 1.12 23.83
C GLU A 29 0.39 1.68 22.72
N ASP A 30 0.17 1.26 21.47
CA ASP A 30 0.97 1.64 20.32
C ASP A 30 0.08 1.71 19.05
N MET A 31 0.60 2.34 17.99
CA MET A 31 -0.03 2.37 16.68
C MET A 31 0.89 1.69 15.66
N LEU A 32 0.31 1.15 14.58
CA LEU A 32 1.13 0.65 13.48
C LEU A 32 1.95 1.78 12.87
N LYS A 33 3.24 1.50 12.64
CA LYS A 33 4.17 2.50 12.13
C LYS A 33 4.03 2.70 10.64
N LYS A 34 4.12 3.96 10.23
CA LYS A 34 4.23 4.35 8.82
C LYS A 34 5.55 3.83 8.25
N SER A 35 5.49 3.23 7.06
CA SER A 35 6.67 2.89 6.28
C SER A 35 7.01 4.05 5.34
N GLU A 36 8.30 4.35 5.27
CA GLU A 36 8.87 5.40 4.42
C GLU A 36 10.03 4.85 3.56
N LYS A 37 10.00 3.55 3.26
CA LYS A 37 11.03 2.94 2.42
C LYS A 37 10.81 3.39 0.99
N HIS A 38 11.90 3.72 0.31
CA HIS A 38 11.90 4.23 -1.06
C HIS A 38 11.47 3.21 -2.13
N TYR A 39 11.13 1.98 -1.72
CA TYR A 39 10.71 0.89 -2.60
C TYR A 39 9.32 0.34 -2.25
N ASP A 40 8.60 0.95 -1.30
CA ASP A 40 7.25 0.52 -0.96
C ASP A 40 6.29 0.87 -2.11
N TRP A 41 5.54 -0.12 -2.61
CA TRP A 41 4.81 0.00 -3.88
C TRP A 41 3.90 1.23 -3.98
N LEU A 42 2.94 1.35 -3.06
CA LEU A 42 1.96 2.45 -3.04
C LEU A 42 2.47 3.76 -2.38
N GLY A 43 3.79 3.92 -2.23
CA GLY A 43 4.39 5.09 -1.58
C GLY A 43 4.39 5.02 -0.05
N SER A 44 4.65 6.13 0.63
CA SER A 44 4.79 6.12 2.09
C SER A 44 3.43 6.01 2.79
N GLY A 45 3.30 5.13 3.77
CA GLY A 45 2.03 4.89 4.48
C GLY A 45 2.08 3.73 5.47
N ILE A 46 0.99 3.54 6.22
CA ILE A 46 0.73 2.34 7.03
C ILE A 46 0.05 1.32 6.13
N TYR A 47 0.65 0.14 5.99
CA TYR A 47 0.25 -0.83 4.98
C TYR A 47 -0.78 -1.84 5.48
N PHE A 48 -1.80 -2.12 4.68
CA PHE A 48 -2.79 -3.17 4.95
C PHE A 48 -3.13 -3.92 3.65
N TRP A 49 -3.60 -5.15 3.79
CA TRP A 49 -4.31 -5.87 2.73
C TRP A 49 -5.81 -5.89 3.03
N GLU A 50 -6.62 -5.52 2.05
CA GLU A 50 -8.07 -5.48 2.18
C GLU A 50 -8.64 -6.91 2.16
N HIS A 51 -9.50 -7.25 3.12
CA HIS A 51 -10.26 -8.52 3.17
C HIS A 51 -9.49 -9.86 3.25
N GLY A 52 -8.15 -9.88 3.30
CA GLY A 52 -7.33 -11.12 3.19
C GLY A 52 -6.47 -11.51 4.41
N PRO A 53 -7.03 -11.82 5.59
CA PRO A 53 -6.25 -12.14 6.79
C PRO A 53 -5.37 -13.39 6.65
N GLU A 54 -5.84 -14.42 5.95
CA GLU A 54 -5.09 -15.65 5.72
C GLU A 54 -3.82 -15.39 4.91
N ARG A 55 -3.95 -14.67 3.78
CA ARG A 55 -2.82 -14.27 2.94
C ARG A 55 -1.83 -13.39 3.73
N VAL A 56 -2.32 -12.49 4.59
CA VAL A 56 -1.47 -11.69 5.49
C VAL A 56 -0.70 -12.56 6.49
N MET A 57 -1.34 -13.60 7.04
CA MET A 57 -0.66 -14.56 7.90
C MET A 57 0.44 -15.31 7.14
N ASP A 58 0.16 -15.78 5.92
CA ASP A 58 1.18 -16.41 5.06
C ASP A 58 2.38 -15.49 4.85
N TRP A 59 2.15 -14.20 4.60
CA TRP A 59 3.22 -13.22 4.47
C TRP A 59 4.02 -13.08 5.76
N ALA A 60 3.37 -13.04 6.93
CA ALA A 60 4.06 -12.93 8.20
C ALA A 60 4.93 -14.18 8.49
N ILE A 61 4.45 -15.37 8.11
CA ILE A 61 5.21 -16.63 8.15
C ILE A 61 6.41 -16.58 7.18
N GLU A 62 6.25 -16.06 5.97
CA GLU A 62 7.33 -15.83 5.02
C GLU A 62 8.39 -14.87 5.60
N GLN A 63 7.97 -13.79 6.25
CA GLN A 63 8.90 -12.86 6.92
C GLN A 63 9.62 -13.50 8.12
N LYS A 64 8.98 -14.43 8.83
CA LYS A 64 9.64 -15.23 9.87
C LYS A 64 10.77 -16.08 9.31
N LYS A 65 10.55 -16.75 8.19
CA LYS A 65 11.60 -17.52 7.48
C LYS A 65 12.78 -16.64 7.08
N ARG A 66 12.53 -15.35 6.82
CA ARG A 66 13.54 -14.32 6.49
C ARG A 66 14.14 -13.63 7.72
N GLY A 67 13.79 -14.04 8.95
CA GLY A 67 14.31 -13.48 10.19
C GLY A 67 13.79 -12.08 10.54
N LYS A 68 12.77 -11.57 9.85
CA LYS A 68 12.20 -10.22 10.06
C LYS A 68 11.09 -10.18 11.11
N ILE A 69 10.42 -11.31 11.33
CA ILE A 69 9.36 -11.49 12.33
C ILE A 69 9.73 -12.71 13.19
N LYS A 70 9.55 -12.64 14.51
CA LYS A 70 9.85 -13.78 15.40
C LYS A 70 8.62 -14.66 15.58
N PHE A 71 7.48 -14.04 15.88
CA PHE A 71 6.20 -14.70 16.08
C PHE A 71 5.14 -14.06 15.16
N PRO A 72 4.80 -14.70 14.03
CA PRO A 72 3.80 -14.19 13.10
C PRO A 72 2.46 -13.92 13.76
N ALA A 73 1.93 -12.73 13.54
CA ALA A 73 0.62 -12.29 14.01
C ALA A 73 -0.05 -11.39 12.98
N VAL A 74 -1.37 -11.25 13.09
CA VAL A 74 -2.17 -10.36 12.23
C VAL A 74 -3.01 -9.44 13.10
N VAL A 75 -3.01 -8.16 12.74
CA VAL A 75 -3.91 -7.14 13.30
C VAL A 75 -4.91 -6.74 12.22
N GLY A 76 -6.20 -6.76 12.55
CA GLY A 76 -7.25 -6.18 11.73
C GLY A 76 -7.44 -4.70 12.06
N ALA A 77 -7.88 -3.91 11.08
CA ALA A 77 -8.17 -2.50 11.24
C ALA A 77 -9.46 -2.13 10.50
N VAL A 78 -10.27 -1.28 11.13
CA VAL A 78 -11.40 -0.61 10.48
C VAL A 78 -10.88 0.69 9.89
N ILE A 79 -10.94 0.83 8.57
CA ILE A 79 -10.27 1.93 7.86
C ILE A 79 -11.30 2.71 7.05
N HIS A 80 -11.36 4.02 7.26
CA HIS A 80 -12.06 4.95 6.38
C HIS A 80 -11.09 5.52 5.35
N LEU A 81 -11.25 5.17 4.06
CA LEU A 81 -10.25 5.55 3.04
C LEU A 81 -10.14 7.06 2.76
N GLY A 82 -11.10 7.87 3.19
CA GLY A 82 -11.03 9.34 3.00
C GLY A 82 -10.94 9.75 1.53
N ASN A 83 -10.11 10.74 1.23
CA ASN A 83 -9.73 11.05 -0.15
C ASN A 83 -8.72 10.00 -0.65
N CYS A 84 -9.21 8.95 -1.29
CA CYS A 84 -8.40 7.81 -1.70
C CYS A 84 -7.89 7.94 -3.14
N PHE A 85 -6.58 7.78 -3.33
CA PHE A 85 -5.95 7.60 -4.63
C PHE A 85 -6.09 6.12 -5.05
N ASP A 86 -7.21 5.77 -5.69
CA ASP A 86 -7.61 4.39 -5.96
C ASP A 86 -7.28 3.96 -7.40
N PHE A 87 -6.32 3.07 -7.60
CA PHE A 87 -5.90 2.61 -8.92
C PHE A 87 -6.85 1.62 -9.59
N MET A 88 -7.94 1.23 -8.93
CA MET A 88 -9.08 0.59 -9.61
C MET A 88 -10.01 1.61 -10.29
N ASP A 89 -9.83 2.90 -10.04
CA ASP A 89 -10.52 3.98 -10.73
C ASP A 89 -9.70 4.48 -11.92
N VAL A 90 -10.28 4.38 -13.12
CA VAL A 90 -9.62 4.79 -14.38
C VAL A 90 -9.22 6.27 -14.41
N ARG A 91 -9.84 7.11 -13.58
CA ARG A 91 -9.45 8.53 -13.45
C ARG A 91 -8.03 8.65 -12.91
N TYR A 92 -7.71 7.89 -11.87
CA TYR A 92 -6.42 7.98 -11.17
C TYR A 92 -5.29 7.31 -11.94
N THR A 93 -5.55 6.19 -12.63
CA THR A 93 -4.56 5.58 -13.51
C THR A 93 -4.26 6.44 -14.74
N ARG A 94 -5.25 7.19 -15.25
CA ARG A 94 -5.02 8.20 -16.30
C ARG A 94 -4.15 9.36 -15.80
N ILE A 95 -4.42 9.90 -14.61
CA ILE A 95 -3.60 10.97 -14.00
C ILE A 95 -2.14 10.50 -13.84
N LEU A 96 -1.90 9.29 -13.34
CA LEU A 96 -0.55 8.74 -13.24
C LEU A 96 0.17 8.73 -14.60
N LYS A 97 -0.50 8.22 -15.64
CA LYS A 97 0.05 8.16 -17.00
C LYS A 97 0.39 9.55 -17.54
N GLU A 98 -0.51 10.52 -17.36
CA GLU A 98 -0.33 11.89 -17.85
C GLU A 98 0.75 12.66 -17.08
N ALA A 99 0.91 12.38 -15.79
CA ALA A 99 1.89 13.05 -14.94
C ALA A 99 3.32 12.48 -15.09
N PHE A 100 3.46 11.24 -15.57
CA PHE A 100 4.76 10.55 -15.66
C PHE A 100 5.84 11.28 -16.49
N PRO A 101 5.55 11.88 -17.68
CA PRO A 101 6.55 12.67 -18.40
C PRO A 101 7.06 13.87 -17.59
N THR A 102 6.21 14.48 -16.78
CA THR A 102 6.59 15.59 -15.90
C THR A 102 7.44 15.11 -14.72
N PHE A 103 7.10 13.95 -14.15
CA PHE A 103 7.95 13.30 -13.14
C PHE A 103 9.34 12.99 -13.67
N LYS A 104 9.45 12.45 -14.89
CA LYS A 104 10.76 12.19 -15.52
C LYS A 104 11.61 13.47 -15.63
N LYS A 105 11.02 14.56 -16.13
CA LYS A 105 11.69 15.87 -16.19
C LYS A 105 12.08 16.39 -14.81
N HIS A 106 11.27 16.11 -13.78
CA HIS A 106 11.58 16.47 -12.41
C HIS A 106 12.85 15.75 -11.91
N CYS A 107 12.98 14.45 -12.16
CA CYS A 107 14.19 13.68 -11.81
C CYS A 107 15.42 14.21 -12.56
N GLU A 108 15.31 14.44 -13.87
CA GLU A 108 16.38 14.97 -14.71
C GLU A 108 16.89 16.33 -14.19
N ARG A 109 15.98 17.26 -13.85
CA ARG A 109 16.33 18.58 -13.31
C ARG A 109 17.03 18.52 -11.96
N ARG A 110 16.82 17.46 -11.18
CA ARG A 110 17.49 17.21 -9.90
C ARG A 110 18.80 16.43 -10.06
N GLY A 111 19.23 16.13 -11.28
CA GLY A 111 20.41 15.32 -11.55
C GLY A 111 20.28 13.87 -11.04
N SER A 112 19.05 13.40 -10.82
CA SER A 112 18.78 12.04 -10.36
C SER A 112 18.35 11.16 -11.53
N GLU A 113 18.87 9.93 -11.59
CA GLU A 113 18.38 8.94 -12.54
C GLU A 113 16.91 8.60 -12.26
N LEU A 114 16.19 8.18 -13.30
CA LEU A 114 14.83 7.70 -13.13
C LEU A 114 14.88 6.37 -12.35
N PRO A 115 14.19 6.25 -11.21
CA PRO A 115 14.19 4.99 -10.47
C PRO A 115 13.61 3.85 -11.31
N VAL A 116 13.98 2.61 -10.98
CA VAL A 116 13.49 1.41 -11.66
C VAL A 116 12.88 0.45 -10.65
N ASN A 117 11.83 -0.25 -11.07
CA ASN A 117 11.30 -1.37 -10.28
C ASN A 117 12.22 -2.58 -10.46
N GLU A 118 12.61 -3.21 -9.36
CA GLU A 118 13.66 -4.24 -9.33
C GLU A 118 13.15 -5.52 -8.65
N ALA A 119 13.69 -6.65 -9.11
CA ALA A 119 13.53 -7.94 -8.48
C ALA A 119 14.39 -8.01 -7.20
N THR A 120 13.93 -8.72 -6.18
CA THR A 120 14.75 -8.98 -4.97
C THR A 120 15.71 -10.15 -5.13
N HIS A 121 15.50 -11.00 -6.13
CA HIS A 121 16.31 -12.17 -6.50
C HIS A 121 15.90 -12.65 -7.90
N ASP A 122 16.71 -13.51 -8.53
CA ASP A 122 16.54 -13.90 -9.95
C ASP A 122 15.19 -14.56 -10.30
N GLN A 123 14.46 -15.08 -9.30
CA GLN A 123 13.16 -15.74 -9.47
C GLN A 123 11.98 -14.83 -9.09
N ASP A 124 12.23 -13.56 -8.77
CA ASP A 124 11.20 -12.59 -8.41
C ASP A 124 10.64 -11.90 -9.67
N ASN A 125 9.62 -12.53 -10.25
CA ASN A 125 8.85 -11.97 -11.37
C ASN A 125 7.90 -10.83 -10.94
N ASP A 126 7.72 -10.62 -9.63
CA ASP A 126 6.76 -9.67 -9.06
C ASP A 126 7.41 -8.30 -8.75
N LEU A 127 8.71 -8.14 -9.01
CA LEU A 127 9.48 -6.90 -8.84
C LEU A 127 9.22 -6.24 -7.47
N LEU A 128 9.50 -6.96 -6.38
CA LEU A 128 9.10 -6.51 -5.04
C LEU A 128 9.75 -5.18 -4.58
N LEU A 129 10.81 -4.70 -5.24
CA LEU A 129 11.40 -3.38 -4.99
C LEU A 129 10.84 -2.35 -5.96
N ARG A 130 9.73 -1.70 -5.58
CA ARG A 130 8.95 -0.83 -6.47
C ARG A 130 9.40 0.64 -6.42
N LYS A 131 10.70 0.89 -6.63
CA LYS A 131 11.29 2.24 -6.46
C LYS A 131 10.68 3.29 -7.39
N LEU A 132 10.37 2.92 -8.64
CA LEU A 132 9.74 3.82 -9.60
C LEU A 132 8.32 4.17 -9.17
N ASP A 133 7.53 3.15 -8.87
CA ASP A 133 6.13 3.32 -8.46
C ASP A 133 6.07 4.16 -7.17
N CYS A 134 6.88 3.81 -6.16
CA CYS A 134 6.98 4.52 -4.89
C CYS A 134 7.28 6.02 -5.09
N SER A 135 8.32 6.31 -5.88
CA SER A 135 8.78 7.68 -6.12
C SER A 135 7.75 8.49 -6.89
N MET A 136 7.15 7.91 -7.95
CA MET A 136 6.11 8.54 -8.76
C MET A 136 4.86 8.86 -7.92
N ILE A 137 4.39 7.89 -7.13
CA ILE A 137 3.18 8.03 -6.32
C ILE A 137 3.40 9.08 -5.22
N ASN A 138 4.53 9.03 -4.51
CA ASN A 138 4.84 10.03 -3.49
C ASN A 138 4.95 11.43 -4.09
N TRP A 139 5.69 11.59 -5.19
CA TRP A 139 5.83 12.87 -5.89
C TRP A 139 4.49 13.45 -6.32
N LEU A 140 3.60 12.62 -6.88
CA LEU A 140 2.29 13.06 -7.33
C LEU A 140 1.38 13.43 -6.14
N CYS A 141 1.41 12.65 -5.05
CA CYS A 141 0.71 12.99 -3.81
C CYS A 141 1.16 14.37 -3.28
N ASP A 142 2.48 14.64 -3.29
CA ASP A 142 3.05 15.89 -2.79
C ASP A 142 2.65 17.08 -3.67
N ILE A 143 2.64 16.93 -5.01
CA ILE A 143 2.19 17.99 -5.91
C ILE A 143 0.71 18.29 -5.73
N MET A 144 -0.13 17.27 -5.65
CA MET A 144 -1.57 17.46 -5.50
C MET A 144 -1.90 18.12 -4.16
N GLN A 145 -1.16 17.83 -3.10
CA GLN A 145 -1.28 18.55 -1.83
C GLN A 145 -0.95 20.05 -1.95
N ASN A 146 0.03 20.41 -2.77
CA ASN A 146 0.48 21.80 -2.93
C ASN A 146 -0.45 22.64 -3.82
N ASP A 147 -1.23 22.02 -4.72
CA ASP A 147 -2.15 22.70 -5.65
C ASP A 147 -3.51 23.07 -5.00
N GLN A 148 -3.54 23.26 -3.68
CA GLN A 148 -4.76 23.50 -2.88
C GLN A 148 -5.83 22.40 -3.00
N SER A 149 -5.51 21.26 -3.61
CA SER A 149 -6.39 20.09 -3.61
C SER A 149 -6.26 19.37 -2.25
N LYS A 150 -7.34 18.69 -1.84
CA LYS A 150 -7.32 17.92 -0.58
C LYS A 150 -6.24 16.83 -0.69
N PRO A 151 -5.31 16.68 0.27
CA PRO A 151 -4.30 15.62 0.23
C PRO A 151 -4.96 14.24 0.15
N PHE A 152 -4.27 13.27 -0.44
CA PHE A 152 -4.72 11.88 -0.40
C PHE A 152 -4.49 11.29 0.97
N ASP A 153 -5.58 10.77 1.55
CA ASP A 153 -5.58 10.14 2.86
C ASP A 153 -5.08 8.68 2.79
N SER A 154 -5.30 8.03 1.64
CA SER A 154 -4.85 6.67 1.35
C SER A 154 -4.55 6.45 -0.13
N VAL A 155 -3.74 5.44 -0.43
CA VAL A 155 -3.52 4.90 -1.77
C VAL A 155 -3.99 3.45 -1.78
N ARG A 156 -4.70 3.04 -2.84
CA ARG A 156 -5.29 1.70 -2.96
C ARG A 156 -4.98 1.12 -4.34
N GLY A 157 -4.57 -0.14 -4.41
CA GLY A 157 -4.29 -0.82 -5.67
C GLY A 157 -4.38 -2.34 -5.56
N MET A 158 -4.69 -3.01 -6.68
CA MET A 158 -4.65 -4.48 -6.76
C MET A 158 -3.24 -4.93 -7.12
N PHE A 159 -2.56 -5.62 -6.20
CA PHE A 159 -1.28 -6.26 -6.46
C PHE A 159 -1.52 -7.67 -6.99
N GLN A 160 -1.06 -7.95 -8.21
CA GLN A 160 -1.09 -9.28 -8.80
C GLN A 160 0.28 -9.90 -8.62
N GLU A 161 0.37 -10.93 -7.78
CA GLU A 161 1.63 -11.60 -7.46
C GLU A 161 1.49 -13.11 -7.46
N SER A 162 2.63 -13.79 -7.57
CA SER A 162 2.77 -15.24 -7.72
C SER A 162 2.29 -15.78 -9.07
N ASP A 163 2.51 -17.08 -9.26
CA ASP A 163 2.08 -17.80 -10.46
C ASP A 163 0.56 -17.73 -10.70
N ALA A 164 0.18 -17.98 -11.96
CA ALA A 164 -1.21 -18.18 -12.34
C ALA A 164 -1.81 -19.35 -11.56
N SER A 165 -3.07 -19.23 -11.13
CA SER A 165 -3.75 -20.27 -10.35
C SER A 165 -3.95 -21.58 -11.12
N PHE A 166 -3.90 -21.53 -12.45
CA PHE A 166 -3.88 -22.67 -13.36
C PHE A 166 -3.29 -22.24 -14.73
N PRO A 167 -2.81 -23.18 -15.57
CA PRO A 167 -2.18 -22.85 -16.84
C PRO A 167 -3.04 -21.93 -17.72
N GLY A 168 -2.45 -20.81 -18.17
CA GLY A 168 -3.11 -19.80 -19.01
C GLY A 168 -3.97 -18.77 -18.27
N SER A 169 -4.13 -18.88 -16.95
CA SER A 169 -4.97 -17.95 -16.18
C SER A 169 -4.31 -16.60 -15.94
N SER A 170 -5.11 -15.52 -15.95
CA SER A 170 -4.71 -14.20 -15.42
C SER A 170 -5.02 -14.03 -13.92
N ILE A 171 -5.71 -15.00 -13.30
CA ILE A 171 -5.92 -15.04 -11.85
C ILE A 171 -4.62 -15.56 -11.23
N ARG A 172 -3.98 -14.75 -10.37
CA ARG A 172 -2.74 -15.15 -9.68
C ARG A 172 -3.04 -15.64 -8.27
N LEU A 173 -2.26 -16.62 -7.80
CA LEU A 173 -2.44 -17.32 -6.52
C LEU A 173 -2.46 -16.40 -5.30
N LYS A 174 -1.70 -15.31 -5.31
CA LYS A 174 -1.50 -14.45 -4.14
C LYS A 174 -1.99 -13.01 -4.34
N SER A 175 -2.81 -12.78 -5.37
CA SER A 175 -3.36 -11.44 -5.66
C SER A 175 -4.12 -10.88 -4.45
N HIS A 176 -3.92 -9.60 -4.16
CA HIS A 176 -4.60 -8.92 -3.05
C HIS A 176 -4.78 -7.43 -3.35
N ILE A 177 -5.74 -6.80 -2.68
CA ILE A 177 -5.84 -5.34 -2.68
C ILE A 177 -4.95 -4.83 -1.56
N GLN A 178 -3.99 -3.98 -1.91
CA GLN A 178 -3.10 -3.33 -0.97
C GLN A 178 -3.53 -1.89 -0.73
N LEU A 179 -3.36 -1.46 0.52
CA LEU A 179 -3.63 -0.11 1.00
C LEU A 179 -2.34 0.46 1.60
N ALA A 180 -2.04 1.72 1.28
CA ALA A 180 -1.11 2.55 2.02
C ALA A 180 -1.88 3.72 2.63
N ILE A 181 -2.08 3.68 3.95
CA ILE A 181 -2.79 4.73 4.68
C ILE A 181 -1.79 5.84 5.02
N ARG A 182 -1.95 6.99 4.38
CA ARG A 182 -1.05 8.15 4.52
C ARG A 182 -1.43 8.98 5.74
N ASN A 183 -2.72 9.08 6.02
CA ASN A 183 -3.28 9.80 7.16
C ASN A 183 -3.70 8.81 8.26
N PRO A 184 -3.01 8.71 9.42
CA PRO A 184 -3.35 7.77 10.48
C PRO A 184 -4.75 7.95 11.06
N ALA A 185 -5.36 9.14 10.96
CA ALA A 185 -6.72 9.39 11.41
C ALA A 185 -7.79 8.60 10.62
N CYS A 186 -7.42 8.04 9.46
CA CYS A 186 -8.26 7.12 8.70
C CYS A 186 -8.38 5.73 9.34
N ILE A 187 -7.53 5.38 10.29
CA ILE A 187 -7.60 4.13 11.02
C ILE A 187 -8.50 4.36 12.24
N LEU A 188 -9.73 3.86 12.18
CA LEU A 188 -10.75 4.11 13.20
C LEU A 188 -10.58 3.22 14.43
N GLY A 189 -9.89 2.10 14.28
CA GLY A 189 -9.61 1.16 15.36
C GLY A 189 -8.97 -0.13 14.86
N TYR A 190 -8.38 -0.85 15.80
CA TYR A 190 -7.78 -2.17 15.57
C TYR A 190 -8.59 -3.27 16.24
N PHE A 191 -8.53 -4.47 15.70
CA PHE A 191 -9.17 -5.65 16.27
C PHE A 191 -8.34 -6.91 16.01
N ARG A 192 -8.55 -7.94 16.84
CA ARG A 192 -7.97 -9.26 16.61
C ARG A 192 -8.84 -9.99 15.58
N PRO A 193 -8.30 -10.35 14.40
CA PRO A 193 -9.05 -11.14 13.41
C PRO A 193 -9.46 -12.50 13.99
N SER A 194 -10.66 -12.95 13.64
CA SER A 194 -11.19 -14.29 13.96
C SER A 194 -10.87 -15.31 12.86
#